data_AF-A0A0C2GAE4-F1
#
_entry.id   AF-A0A0C2GAE4-F1
#
_cell.length_a   1.000
_cell.length_b   1.000
_cell.length_c   1.000
_cell.angle_alpha   90.00
_cell.angle_beta   90.00
_cell.angle_gamma   90.00
#
_symmetry.space_group_name_H-M   'P 1'
#
loop_
_entity.id
_entity.type
_entity.pdbx_description
1 polymer ?
#
loop_
_entity_poly.entity_id
_entity_poly.type
_entity_poly.pdbx_seq_one_letter_code
_entity_poly.pdbx_strand_id
1 'polypeptide(L)'
;MSWATFFCEIDCDKYPNHCINEKLYQDMADRLVSDGFLEAGYNRVHIDDCWMEKSREHGRLVADRKRFPSGMKNLAKYVRYTLIRNPWSLS
;
A
#
# COMPACT_ATOMS: atom_id res chain seq x y z
N MET A 1 -8.68 1.81 1.80
CA MET A 1 -8.80 2.58 0.54
C MET A 1 -8.15 3.93 0.81
N SER A 2 -7.18 4.36 -0.01
CA SER A 2 -6.38 5.56 0.30
C SER A 2 -7.09 6.89 0.05
N TRP A 3 -8.05 6.95 -0.87
CA TRP A 3 -8.60 8.21 -1.39
C TRP A 3 -9.16 9.17 -0.33
N ALA A 4 -10.00 8.69 0.59
CA ALA A 4 -10.73 9.54 1.53
C ALA A 4 -9.85 10.25 2.58
N THR A 5 -8.58 9.86 2.69
CA THR A 5 -7.64 10.41 3.67
C THR A 5 -6.40 11.01 2.99
N PHE A 6 -5.86 10.32 1.99
CA PHE A 6 -4.59 10.69 1.35
C PHE A 6 -4.76 11.35 -0.03
N PHE A 7 -5.97 11.29 -0.60
CA PHE A 7 -6.29 11.86 -1.91
C PHE A 7 -5.28 11.44 -2.98
N CYS A 8 -4.78 12.39 -3.77
CA CYS A 8 -3.74 12.23 -4.78
C CYS A 8 -2.45 12.98 -4.36
N GLU A 9 -2.07 12.92 -3.09
CA GLU A 9 -0.82 13.55 -2.64
C GLU A 9 0.39 12.76 -3.16
N ILE A 10 1.22 13.38 -3.99
CA ILE A 10 2.38 12.73 -4.64
C ILE A 10 3.71 13.40 -4.32
N ASP A 11 3.70 14.55 -3.62
CA ASP A 11 4.91 15.22 -3.16
C ASP A 11 5.44 14.56 -1.89
N CYS A 12 6.18 13.47 -2.08
CA CYS A 12 6.78 12.72 -0.99
C CYS A 12 7.97 13.40 -0.33
N ASP A 13 8.56 14.42 -0.96
CA ASP A 13 9.65 15.17 -0.35
C ASP A 13 9.09 16.12 0.72
N LYS A 14 7.91 16.70 0.44
CA LYS A 14 7.19 17.56 1.39
C LYS A 14 6.33 16.77 2.39
N TYR A 15 5.74 15.66 1.96
CA TYR A 15 4.80 14.86 2.76
C TYR A 15 5.20 13.38 2.84
N PRO A 16 6.35 13.03 3.45
CA PRO A 16 6.92 11.69 3.38
C PRO A 16 6.06 10.58 4.00
N ASN A 17 5.17 10.95 4.95
CA ASN A 17 4.27 10.03 5.66
C ASN A 17 2.80 10.14 5.20
N HIS A 18 2.51 10.96 4.18
CA HIS A 18 1.14 11.22 3.73
C HIS A 18 0.99 11.17 2.20
N CYS A 19 2.10 11.11 1.45
CA CYS A 19 2.04 10.90 0.02
C CYS A 19 1.72 9.42 -0.33
N ILE A 20 1.17 9.22 -1.53
CA ILE A 20 0.93 7.91 -2.13
C ILE A 20 2.28 7.27 -2.49
N ASN A 21 2.80 6.43 -1.61
CA ASN A 21 4.04 5.69 -1.82
C ASN A 21 3.94 4.26 -1.27
N GLU A 22 4.94 3.44 -1.57
CA GLU A 22 5.03 2.05 -1.12
C GLU A 22 5.00 1.93 0.40
N LYS A 23 5.72 2.80 1.11
CA LYS A 23 5.81 2.79 2.57
C LYS A 23 4.43 2.99 3.22
N LEU A 24 3.62 3.90 2.70
CA LEU A 24 2.26 4.15 3.20
C LEU A 24 1.44 2.85 3.24
N TYR A 25 1.47 2.07 2.16
CA TYR A 25 0.67 0.84 2.09
C TYR A 25 1.26 -0.31 2.91
N GLN A 26 2.59 -0.35 3.08
CA GLN A 26 3.23 -1.29 4.01
C GLN A 26 2.84 -0.97 5.46
N ASP A 27 2.95 0.29 5.88
CA ASP A 27 2.58 0.74 7.21
C ASP A 27 1.10 0.44 7.50
N MET A 28 0.20 0.66 6.52
CA MET A 28 -1.22 0.33 6.68
C MET A 28 -1.46 -1.18 6.83
N ALA A 29 -0.73 -2.02 6.09
CA ALA A 29 -0.83 -3.48 6.25
C ALA A 29 -0.37 -3.93 7.64
N ASP A 30 0.72 -3.34 8.15
CA ASP A 30 1.24 -3.64 9.48
C ASP A 30 0.25 -3.18 10.57
N ARG A 31 -0.32 -1.98 10.42
CA ARG A 31 -1.37 -1.45 11.31
C ARG A 31 -2.63 -2.31 11.32
N LEU A 32 -3.03 -2.87 10.18
CA LEU A 32 -4.17 -3.79 10.14
C LEU A 32 -3.95 -4.98 11.09
N VAL A 33 -2.71 -5.47 11.22
CA VAL A 33 -2.37 -6.57 12.12
C VAL A 33 -2.17 -6.07 13.56
N SER A 34 -1.32 -5.07 13.78
CA SER A 34 -0.90 -4.64 15.12
C SER A 34 -2.03 -4.00 15.93
N ASP A 35 -2.97 -3.35 15.25
CA ASP A 35 -4.02 -2.56 15.91
C ASP A 35 -5.36 -3.35 15.96
N GLY A 36 -5.37 -4.64 15.61
CA GLY A 36 -6.54 -5.53 15.74
C GLY A 36 -7.59 -5.41 14.64
N PHE A 37 -7.38 -4.58 13.61
CA PHE A 37 -8.35 -4.43 12.51
C PHE A 37 -8.53 -5.72 11.70
N LEU A 38 -7.47 -6.50 11.53
CA LEU A 38 -7.54 -7.79 10.83
C LEU A 38 -8.46 -8.76 11.57
N GLU A 39 -8.40 -8.80 12.90
CA GLU A 39 -9.26 -9.62 13.75
C GLU A 39 -10.71 -9.15 13.70
N ALA A 40 -10.92 -7.83 13.59
CA ALA A 40 -12.23 -7.24 13.34
C ALA A 40 -12.75 -7.47 11.89
N GLY A 41 -12.00 -8.17 11.04
CA GLY A 41 -12.41 -8.57 9.69
C GLY A 41 -11.91 -7.66 8.55
N TYR A 42 -11.14 -6.62 8.85
CA TYR A 42 -10.55 -5.74 7.83
C TYR A 42 -9.28 -6.38 7.25
N ASN A 43 -9.44 -7.08 6.12
CA ASN A 43 -8.40 -7.93 5.55
C ASN A 43 -7.88 -7.47 4.16
N ARG A 44 -8.04 -6.18 3.83
CA ARG A 44 -7.62 -5.64 2.53
C ARG A 44 -6.97 -4.27 2.64
N VAL A 45 -5.93 -4.08 1.84
CA VAL A 45 -5.36 -2.76 1.54
C VAL A 45 -5.71 -2.43 0.09
N HIS A 46 -6.41 -1.32 -0.13
CA HIS A 46 -6.80 -0.85 -1.46
C HIS A 46 -5.99 0.41 -1.81
N ILE A 47 -5.30 0.33 -2.95
CA ILE A 47 -4.61 1.44 -3.60
C ILE A 47 -5.59 2.09 -4.56
N ASP A 48 -5.72 3.40 -4.45
CA ASP A 48 -6.60 4.20 -5.30
C ASP A 48 -5.79 4.92 -6.39
N ASP A 49 -6.29 6.01 -6.95
CA ASP A 49 -5.61 6.79 -7.99
C ASP A 49 -4.19 7.27 -7.59
N CYS A 50 -3.43 7.69 -8.61
CA CYS A 50 -2.11 8.34 -8.48
C CYS A 50 -0.93 7.44 -8.09
N TRP A 51 -1.06 6.11 -8.20
CA TRP A 51 0.05 5.17 -7.97
C TRP A 51 0.99 4.97 -9.18
N MET A 52 0.50 5.23 -10.39
CA MET A 52 1.20 4.91 -11.64
C MET A 52 2.07 6.06 -12.16
N GLU A 53 3.02 5.73 -13.03
CA GLU A 53 3.70 6.72 -13.88
C GLU A 53 2.70 7.44 -14.80
N LYS A 54 3.08 8.62 -15.26
CA LYS A 54 2.28 9.40 -16.22
C LYS A 54 2.17 8.73 -17.60
N SER A 55 3.13 7.88 -17.95
CA SER A 55 3.18 7.17 -19.22
C SER A 55 3.21 5.66 -19.04
N ARG A 56 2.72 4.95 -20.05
CA ARG A 56 2.77 3.49 -20.12
C ARG A 56 4.11 3.05 -20.70
N GLU A 57 4.56 1.87 -20.31
CA GLU A 57 5.73 1.22 -20.90
C GLU A 57 5.29 0.00 -21.68
N HIS A 58 5.58 0.01 -22.99
CA HIS A 58 5.13 -1.06 -23.89
C HIS A 58 3.62 -1.34 -23.74
N GLY A 59 2.83 -0.26 -23.58
CA GLY A 59 1.38 -0.33 -23.37
C GLY A 59 0.94 -0.75 -21.95
N ARG A 60 1.87 -1.11 -21.06
CA ARG A 60 1.57 -1.55 -19.69
C ARG A 60 1.60 -0.37 -18.71
N LEU A 61 0.71 -0.44 -17.73
CA LEU A 61 0.77 0.41 -16.55
C LEU A 61 1.99 0.03 -15.71
N VAL A 62 2.70 1.04 -15.24
CA VAL A 62 3.88 0.90 -14.40
C VAL A 62 3.72 1.77 -13.17
N ALA A 63 4.18 1.27 -12.02
CA ALA A 63 4.17 2.05 -10.79
C ALA A 63 5.19 3.17 -10.89
N ASP A 64 4.90 4.31 -10.26
CA ASP A 64 5.87 5.40 -10.14
C ASP A 64 7.15 4.87 -9.48
N ARG A 65 8.28 4.99 -10.19
CA ARG A 65 9.54 4.39 -9.75
C ARG A 65 10.14 5.04 -8.50
N LYS A 66 9.86 6.32 -8.26
CA LYS A 66 10.37 7.04 -7.08
C LYS A 66 9.57 6.64 -5.85
N ARG A 67 8.25 6.56 -5.99
CA ARG A 67 7.32 6.30 -4.87
C ARG A 67 7.10 4.82 -4.59
N PHE A 68 7.24 3.97 -5.60
CA PHE A 68 7.12 2.51 -5.51
C PHE A 68 8.39 1.82 -6.04
N PRO A 69 9.55 2.01 -5.38
CA PRO A 69 10.83 1.54 -5.88
C PRO A 69 10.92 0.02 -6.00
N SER A 70 10.20 -0.74 -5.17
CA SER A 70 10.15 -2.21 -5.30
C SER A 70 9.08 -2.70 -6.29
N GLY A 71 8.17 -1.81 -6.71
CA GLY A 71 7.09 -2.07 -7.65
C GLY A 71 5.90 -2.84 -7.06
N MET A 72 4.77 -2.76 -7.76
CA MET A 72 3.47 -3.29 -7.29
C MET A 72 3.47 -4.79 -6.94
N LYS A 73 4.26 -5.60 -7.64
CA LYS A 73 4.34 -7.04 -7.38
C LYS A 73 4.91 -7.34 -5.99
N ASN A 74 5.95 -6.61 -5.60
CA ASN A 74 6.61 -6.80 -4.31
C ASN A 74 5.75 -6.22 -3.18
N LEU A 75 5.12 -5.07 -3.38
CA LEU A 75 4.13 -4.53 -2.44
C LEU A 75 2.97 -5.51 -2.21
N ALA A 76 2.40 -6.10 -3.26
CA ALA A 76 1.34 -7.10 -3.12
C ALA A 76 1.80 -8.35 -2.35
N LYS A 77 3.05 -8.78 -2.57
CA LYS A 77 3.65 -9.89 -1.81
C LYS A 77 3.82 -9.53 -0.34
N TYR A 78 4.27 -8.31 -0.03
CA TYR A 78 4.39 -7.81 1.34
C TYR A 78 3.03 -7.84 2.05
N VAL A 79 2.03 -7.14 1.49
CA VAL A 79 0.68 -7.05 2.08
C VAL A 79 0.10 -8.44 2.30
N ARG A 80 0.19 -9.32 1.30
CA ARG A 80 -0.29 -10.70 1.43
C ARG A 80 0.41 -11.44 2.57
N TYR A 81 1.73 -11.34 2.65
CA TYR A 81 2.51 -12.01 3.68
C TYR A 81 2.14 -11.52 5.07
N THR A 82 2.07 -10.20 5.26
CA THR A 82 1.69 -9.56 6.53
C THR A 82 0.31 -10.01 7.00
N LEU A 83 -0.70 -9.98 6.12
CA LEU A 83 -2.07 -10.33 6.50
C LEU A 83 -2.29 -11.83 6.72
N ILE A 84 -1.49 -12.71 6.10
CA ILE A 84 -1.59 -14.16 6.31
C ILE A 84 -0.89 -14.60 7.60
N ARG A 85 0.17 -13.91 8.01
CA ARG A 85 1.02 -14.36 9.11
C ARG A 85 0.43 -14.18 10.51
N ASN A 86 -0.81 -13.72 10.66
CA ASN A 86 -1.42 -13.52 11.96
C ASN A 86 -1.63 -14.87 12.70
N PRO A 87 -0.81 -15.21 13.72
CA PRO A 87 -0.83 -16.52 14.38
C PRO A 87 -2.05 -16.75 15.28
N TRP A 88 -2.85 -15.71 15.54
CA TRP A 88 -4.02 -15.78 16.42
C TRP A 88 -5.24 -16.50 15.81
N SER A 89 -5.10 -17.11 14.63
CA SER A 89 -6.13 -18.00 14.05
C SER A 89 -6.01 -19.47 14.49
N LEU A 90 -5.07 -19.79 15.38
CA LEU A 90 -4.85 -21.14 15.94
C LEU A 90 -5.12 -21.24 17.45
N SER A 91 -5.73 -20.24 18.08
CA SER A 91 -6.17 -20.27 19.48
C SER A 91 -7.69 -20.36 19.59
#